data_AF-A0A508A2Z1-F1
#
_entry.id   AF-A0A508A2Z1-F1
#
_cell.length_a   1.000
_cell.length_b   1.000
_cell.length_c   1.000
_cell.angle_alpha   90.00
_cell.angle_beta   90.00
_cell.angle_gamma   90.00
#
_symmetry.space_group_name_H-M   'P 1'
#
loop_
_entity.id
_entity.type
_entity.pdbx_description
1 polymer ?
#
loop_
_entity_poly.entity_id
_entity_poly.type
_entity_poly.pdbx_seq_one_letter_code
_entity_poly.pdbx_strand_id
1 'polypeptide(L)'
;MTLSSALAIVVLASASASPELCRGLESQIEPDMRILESDLSQSAAIEAAQKLKDMIARDDLAGEFQFGALNQSKIIHGHILLRQATTDREEFGPNSAESRESASSFCTWLSTVGFWYD
;
A
#
# COMPACT_ATOMS: atom_id res chain seq x y z
N MET A 1 -18.32 13.14 -53.88
CA MET A 1 -17.41 13.41 -52.75
C MET A 1 -18.07 12.82 -51.51
N THR A 2 -17.66 11.61 -51.12
CA THR A 2 -18.23 10.90 -49.95
C THR A 2 -17.23 11.01 -48.80
N LEU A 3 -17.61 11.74 -47.76
CA LEU A 3 -16.85 11.90 -46.52
C LEU A 3 -17.02 10.63 -45.67
N SER A 4 -16.01 9.77 -45.63
CA SER A 4 -15.91 8.70 -44.64
C SER A 4 -15.60 9.30 -43.28
N SER A 5 -16.56 9.21 -42.36
CA SER A 5 -16.40 9.61 -40.98
C SER A 5 -15.62 8.53 -40.22
N ALA A 6 -14.47 8.90 -39.66
CA ALA A 6 -13.68 8.06 -38.78
C ALA A 6 -14.39 7.88 -37.44
N LEU A 7 -14.65 6.62 -37.06
CA LEU A 7 -15.23 6.26 -35.77
C LEU A 7 -14.09 6.20 -34.74
N ALA A 8 -13.96 7.24 -33.92
CA ALA A 8 -13.03 7.26 -32.79
C ALA A 8 -13.60 6.43 -31.63
N ILE A 9 -13.02 5.26 -31.37
CA ILE A 9 -13.34 4.44 -30.20
C ILE A 9 -12.64 5.08 -29.00
N VAL A 10 -13.39 5.82 -28.19
CA VAL A 10 -12.92 6.30 -26.88
C VAL A 10 -12.99 5.12 -25.92
N VAL A 11 -11.86 4.47 -25.67
CA VAL A 11 -11.72 3.47 -24.59
C VAL A 11 -11.71 4.25 -23.27
N LEU A 12 -12.86 4.33 -22.59
CA LEU A 12 -12.89 4.73 -21.19
C LEU A 12 -12.24 3.61 -20.37
N ALA A 13 -10.94 3.76 -20.10
CA ALA A 13 -10.25 3.02 -19.07
C ALA A 13 -10.86 3.43 -17.72
N SER A 14 -11.89 2.70 -17.32
CA SER A 14 -12.43 2.78 -15.97
C SER A 14 -11.39 2.13 -15.06
N ALA A 15 -10.42 2.91 -14.58
CA ALA A 15 -9.60 2.50 -13.47
C ALA A 15 -10.55 2.33 -12.28
N SER A 16 -11.02 1.10 -12.07
CA SER A 16 -11.68 0.70 -10.84
C SER A 16 -10.64 0.87 -9.74
N ALA A 17 -10.60 2.07 -9.15
CA ALA A 17 -9.95 2.27 -7.87
C ALA A 17 -10.60 1.25 -6.94
N SER A 18 -9.86 0.16 -6.67
CA SER A 18 -10.34 -0.84 -5.73
C SER A 18 -10.62 -0.10 -4.43
N PRO A 19 -11.84 -0.21 -3.88
CA PRO A 19 -12.19 0.54 -2.70
C PRO A 19 -11.18 0.19 -1.60
N GLU A 20 -10.53 1.22 -1.05
CA GLU A 20 -9.63 1.14 0.10
C GLU A 20 -10.24 0.24 1.18
N LEU A 21 -9.45 -0.70 1.68
CA LEU A 21 -9.90 -1.72 2.63
C LEU A 21 -10.26 -1.10 3.99
N CYS A 22 -9.56 -0.02 4.37
CA CYS A 22 -9.61 0.60 5.69
C CYS A 22 -10.35 1.94 5.68
N ARG A 23 -11.19 2.19 4.66
CA ARG A 23 -11.97 3.42 4.55
C ARG A 23 -12.77 3.69 5.83
N GLY A 24 -12.59 4.88 6.40
CA GLY A 24 -13.35 5.34 7.57
C GLY A 24 -12.79 4.86 8.91
N LEU A 25 -11.63 4.20 8.95
CA LEU A 25 -10.97 3.88 10.19
C LEU A 25 -10.36 5.15 10.82
N GLU A 26 -10.64 5.39 12.10
CA GLU A 26 -9.95 6.42 12.87
C GLU A 26 -8.49 6.03 13.08
N SER A 27 -7.58 6.95 12.77
CA SER A 27 -6.14 6.78 12.97
C SER A 27 -5.67 7.60 14.15
N GLN A 28 -4.82 7.00 14.99
CA GLN A 28 -4.19 7.66 16.14
C GLN A 28 -2.92 8.44 15.74
N ILE A 29 -2.56 8.39 14.45
CA ILE A 29 -1.37 9.02 13.88
C ILE A 29 -1.74 10.40 13.35
N GLU A 30 -0.88 11.39 13.51
CA GLU A 30 -1.08 12.73 12.93
C GLU A 30 -1.22 12.66 11.41
N PRO A 31 -2.14 13.43 10.79
CA PRO A 31 -2.48 13.29 9.38
C PRO A 31 -1.31 13.31 8.39
N ASP A 32 -0.29 14.12 8.65
CA ASP A 32 0.90 14.32 7.81
C ASP A 32 1.93 13.18 7.93
N MET A 33 1.92 12.45 9.05
CA MET A 33 2.80 11.30 9.26
C MET A 33 2.21 9.98 8.75
N ARG A 34 0.96 9.95 8.26
CA ARG A 34 0.29 8.69 7.90
C ARG A 34 0.88 8.08 6.64
N ILE A 35 1.12 6.77 6.71
CA ILE A 35 1.21 5.90 5.53
C ILE A 35 -0.22 5.64 5.05
N LEU A 36 -0.45 5.83 3.76
CA LEU A 36 -1.72 5.56 3.11
C LEU A 36 -1.71 4.17 2.46
N GLU A 37 -2.89 3.58 2.22
CA GLU A 37 -2.98 2.33 1.44
C GLU A 37 -2.33 2.47 0.06
N SER A 38 -2.44 3.66 -0.55
CA SER A 38 -1.82 3.97 -1.84
C SER A 38 -0.29 3.93 -1.82
N ASP A 39 0.33 4.13 -0.65
CA ASP A 39 1.79 4.11 -0.50
C ASP A 39 2.34 2.67 -0.49
N LEU A 40 1.46 1.68 -0.32
CA LEU A 40 1.79 0.26 -0.15
C LEU A 40 1.65 -0.54 -1.45
N SER A 41 1.82 0.13 -2.59
CA SER A 41 1.85 -0.52 -3.90
C SER A 41 3.00 -1.53 -4.01
N GLN A 42 2.85 -2.52 -4.92
CA GLN A 42 3.92 -3.48 -5.20
C GLN A 42 5.21 -2.80 -5.66
N SER A 43 5.11 -1.75 -6.49
CA SER A 43 6.26 -0.97 -6.94
C SER A 43 6.96 -0.26 -5.78
N ALA A 44 6.20 0.33 -4.84
CA ALA A 44 6.77 0.97 -3.66
C ALA A 44 7.48 -0.06 -2.75
N ALA A 45 6.89 -1.24 -2.56
CA ALA A 45 7.53 -2.32 -1.80
C ALA A 45 8.84 -2.81 -2.42
N ILE A 46 8.90 -2.94 -3.75
CA ILE A 46 10.12 -3.32 -4.47
C ILE A 46 11.19 -2.22 -4.31
N GLU A 47 10.82 -0.96 -4.48
CA GLU A 47 11.74 0.17 -4.32
C GLU A 47 12.27 0.24 -2.88
N ALA A 48 11.40 0.10 -1.89
CA ALA A 48 11.77 0.08 -0.47
C ALA A 48 12.71 -1.08 -0.13
N ALA A 49 12.45 -2.27 -0.67
CA ALA A 49 13.33 -3.43 -0.49
C ALA A 49 14.72 -3.19 -1.09
N GLN A 50 14.79 -2.58 -2.28
CA GLN A 50 16.06 -2.25 -2.91
C GLN A 50 16.83 -1.19 -2.11
N LYS A 51 16.15 -0.13 -1.66
CA LYS A 51 16.76 0.89 -0.79
C LYS A 51 17.28 0.29 0.52
N LEU A 52 16.47 -0.54 1.18
CA LEU A 52 16.86 -1.18 2.43
C LEU A 52 18.07 -2.10 2.24
N LYS A 53 18.10 -2.89 1.15
CA LYS A 53 19.26 -3.71 0.79
C LYS A 53 20.52 -2.86 0.65
N ASP A 54 20.42 -1.71 -0.03
CA ASP A 54 21.55 -0.82 -0.25
C ASP A 54 22.01 -0.14 1.04
N MET A 55 21.09 0.20 1.95
CA MET A 55 21.41 0.72 3.29
C MET A 55 22.13 -0.33 4.14
N ILE A 56 21.66 -1.58 4.14
CA ILE A 56 22.32 -2.70 4.83
C ILE A 56 23.74 -2.89 4.28
N ALA A 57 23.91 -2.85 2.96
CA ALA A 57 25.21 -3.04 2.32
C ALA A 57 26.25 -1.95 2.69
N ARG A 58 25.77 -0.75 3.07
CA ARG A 58 26.60 0.39 3.50
C ARG A 58 26.72 0.53 5.01
N ASP A 59 26.06 -0.34 5.79
CA ASP A 59 25.90 -0.23 7.25
C ASP A 59 25.17 1.05 7.72
N ASP A 60 24.32 1.60 6.85
CA ASP A 60 23.50 2.80 7.11
C ASP A 60 22.23 2.44 7.92
N LEU A 61 22.38 1.74 9.05
CA LEU A 61 21.25 1.23 9.85
C LEU A 61 21.09 1.91 11.21
N ALA A 62 22.00 2.82 11.56
CA ALA A 62 22.05 3.50 12.84
C ALA A 62 22.23 5.00 12.69
N GLY A 63 22.05 5.73 13.81
CA GLY A 63 22.20 7.19 13.84
C GLY A 63 21.20 7.87 12.90
N GLU A 64 21.71 8.79 12.08
CA GLU A 64 20.90 9.63 11.18
C GLU A 64 20.15 8.83 10.10
N PHE A 65 20.58 7.61 9.78
CA PHE A 65 19.97 6.78 8.74
C PHE A 65 18.91 5.80 9.26
N GLN A 66 18.81 5.63 10.58
CA GLN A 66 17.94 4.63 11.20
C GLN A 66 16.48 4.80 10.77
N PHE A 67 15.97 6.04 10.79
CA PHE A 67 14.58 6.33 10.41
C PHE A 67 14.31 6.07 8.93
N GLY A 68 15.28 6.35 8.06
CA GLY A 68 15.20 5.99 6.64
C GLY A 68 15.03 4.48 6.44
N ALA A 69 15.82 3.67 7.16
CA ALA A 69 15.75 2.21 7.09
C ALA A 69 14.42 1.67 7.63
N LEU A 70 13.96 2.22 8.77
CA LEU A 70 12.69 1.84 9.37
C LEU A 70 11.49 2.21 8.48
N ASN A 71 11.53 3.37 7.82
CA ASN A 71 10.52 3.76 6.84
C ASN A 71 10.45 2.77 5.66
N GLN A 72 11.60 2.33 5.13
CA GLN A 72 11.60 1.29 4.08
C GLN A 72 10.99 -0.02 4.58
N SER A 73 11.35 -0.44 5.81
CA SER A 73 10.80 -1.65 6.41
C SER A 73 9.27 -1.59 6.57
N LYS A 74 8.72 -0.43 6.97
CA LYS A 74 7.27 -0.24 7.09
C LYS A 74 6.55 -0.38 5.75
N ILE A 75 7.10 0.16 4.66
CA ILE A 75 6.49 0.02 3.32
C ILE A 75 6.43 -1.45 2.91
N ILE A 76 7.51 -2.20 3.12
CA ILE A 76 7.55 -3.64 2.81
C ILE A 76 6.52 -4.40 3.66
N HIS A 77 6.48 -4.16 4.97
CA HIS A 77 5.57 -4.85 5.88
C HIS A 77 4.10 -4.51 5.59
N GLY A 78 3.78 -3.22 5.40
CA GLY A 78 2.44 -2.78 5.05
C GLY A 78 1.97 -3.38 3.72
N HIS A 79 2.84 -3.50 2.73
CA HIS A 79 2.52 -4.16 1.47
C HIS A 79 2.19 -5.65 1.64
N ILE A 80 2.93 -6.37 2.49
CA ILE A 80 2.65 -7.78 2.80
C ILE A 80 1.25 -7.93 3.40
N LEU A 81 0.90 -7.08 4.37
CA LEU A 81 -0.41 -7.09 5.01
C LEU A 81 -1.54 -6.74 4.03
N LEU A 82 -1.36 -5.69 3.22
CA LEU A 82 -2.31 -5.30 2.18
C LEU A 82 -2.53 -6.44 1.19
N ARG A 83 -1.45 -7.11 0.76
CA ARG A 83 -1.52 -8.23 -0.18
C ARG A 83 -2.29 -9.40 0.43
N GLN A 84 -2.00 -9.77 1.67
CA GLN A 84 -2.72 -10.82 2.39
C GLN A 84 -4.22 -10.51 2.48
N ALA A 85 -4.57 -9.32 2.97
CA ALA A 85 -5.96 -8.90 3.11
C ALA A 85 -6.72 -8.86 1.78
N THR A 86 -6.04 -8.45 0.70
CA THR A 86 -6.60 -8.47 -0.65
C THR A 86 -6.81 -9.90 -1.14
N THR A 87 -5.81 -10.77 -0.98
CA THR A 87 -5.88 -12.17 -1.43
C THR A 87 -6.95 -12.95 -0.67
N ASP A 88 -7.05 -12.83 0.66
CA ASP A 88 -8.08 -13.53 1.42
C ASP A 88 -9.47 -13.08 1.00
N ARG A 89 -9.65 -11.78 0.76
CA ARG A 89 -10.91 -11.22 0.27
C ARG A 89 -11.29 -11.76 -1.11
N GLU A 90 -10.32 -11.96 -1.99
CA GLU A 90 -10.51 -12.56 -3.32
C GLU A 90 -10.83 -14.06 -3.23
N GLU A 91 -10.14 -14.79 -2.36
CA GLU A 91 -10.23 -16.25 -2.25
C GLU A 91 -11.46 -16.73 -1.48
N PHE A 92 -11.72 -16.12 -0.31
CA PHE A 92 -12.77 -16.55 0.63
C PHE A 92 -14.01 -15.66 0.59
N GLY A 93 -13.93 -14.51 -0.08
CA GLY A 93 -14.98 -13.50 -0.13
C GLY A 93 -14.95 -12.53 1.06
N PRO A 94 -15.55 -11.33 0.92
CA PRO A 94 -15.39 -10.23 1.89
C PRO A 94 -15.99 -10.49 3.28
N ASN A 95 -16.85 -11.51 3.41
CA ASN A 95 -17.56 -11.82 4.65
C ASN A 95 -17.04 -13.10 5.35
N SER A 96 -15.96 -13.72 4.86
CA SER A 96 -15.35 -14.86 5.55
C SER A 96 -14.67 -14.44 6.85
N ALA A 97 -14.32 -15.40 7.70
CA ALA A 97 -13.57 -15.09 8.93
C ALA A 97 -12.15 -14.63 8.59
N GLU A 98 -11.53 -15.30 7.64
CA GLU A 98 -10.19 -15.08 7.12
C GLU A 98 -10.04 -13.66 6.56
N SER A 99 -10.96 -13.23 5.68
CA SER A 99 -10.95 -11.89 5.09
C SER A 99 -11.14 -10.80 6.13
N ARG A 100 -12.01 -11.02 7.13
CA ARG A 100 -12.21 -10.05 8.22
C ARG A 100 -10.98 -9.94 9.10
N GLU A 101 -10.33 -11.06 9.40
CA GLU A 101 -9.14 -11.10 10.25
C GLU A 101 -7.94 -10.41 9.59
N SER A 102 -7.67 -10.71 8.33
CA SER A 102 -6.56 -10.09 7.61
C SER A 102 -6.81 -8.62 7.31
N ALA A 103 -8.04 -8.23 6.93
CA ALA A 103 -8.41 -6.82 6.81
C ALA A 103 -8.27 -6.08 8.15
N SER A 104 -8.77 -6.67 9.25
CA SER A 104 -8.63 -6.08 10.59
C SER A 104 -7.17 -5.90 10.98
N SER A 105 -6.33 -6.90 10.71
CA SER A 105 -4.89 -6.86 11.01
C SER A 105 -4.19 -5.77 10.22
N PHE A 106 -4.47 -5.67 8.91
CA PHE A 106 -3.94 -4.63 8.05
C PHE A 106 -4.37 -3.23 8.50
N CYS A 107 -5.66 -3.02 8.73
CA CYS A 107 -6.18 -1.70 9.09
C CYS A 107 -5.77 -1.28 10.51
N THR A 108 -5.66 -2.22 11.45
CA THR A 108 -5.10 -1.96 12.79
C THR A 108 -3.64 -1.52 12.67
N TRP A 109 -2.83 -2.22 11.86
CA TRP A 109 -1.46 -1.81 11.63
C TRP A 109 -1.39 -0.41 11.01
N LEU A 110 -2.20 -0.12 9.99
CA LEU A 110 -2.20 1.16 9.28
C LEU A 110 -2.54 2.34 10.22
N SER A 111 -3.45 2.15 11.16
CA SER A 111 -3.91 3.19 12.10
C SER A 111 -3.02 3.39 13.33
N THR A 112 -2.16 2.44 13.66
CA THR A 112 -1.35 2.46 14.91
C THR A 112 0.15 2.46 14.66
N VAL A 113 0.60 1.81 13.58
CA VAL A 113 2.01 1.63 13.23
C VAL A 113 2.32 2.20 11.85
N GLY A 114 1.33 2.42 10.99
CA GLY A 114 1.47 2.98 9.65
C GLY A 114 1.82 4.47 9.63
N PHE A 115 2.92 4.87 10.27
CA PHE A 115 3.44 6.23 10.28
C PHE A 115 4.86 6.31 9.72
N TRP A 116 5.20 7.46 9.14
CA TRP A 116 6.55 7.84 8.74
C TRP A 116 7.34 8.37 9.94
N TYR A 117 8.56 7.89 10.11
CA TYR A 117 9.54 8.59 10.95
C TYR A 117 10.02 9.84 10.22
N ASP A 118 10.03 10.97 10.93
CA ASP A 118 10.66 12.24 10.54
C ASP A 118 12.15 12.26 10.92
#